data_AF-A0A2S7VS46-F1
#
_entry.id   AF-A0A2S7VS46-F1
#
_cell.length_a   1.000
_cell.length_b   1.000
_cell.length_c   1.000
_cell.angle_alpha   90.00
_cell.angle_beta   90.00
_cell.angle_gamma   90.00
#
_symmetry.space_group_name_H-M   'P 1'
#
loop_
_entity.id
_entity.type
_entity.pdbx_description
1 polymer ?
#
loop_
_entity_poly.entity_id
_entity_poly.type
_entity_poly.pdbx_seq_one_letter_code
_entity_poly.pdbx_strand_id
1 'polypeptide(L)'
;MATLGGARSLHLEDKIGNLEVGKEADFVVLDLHATQLMRFRMEQATKLEEKLFLLMSLGDDRTVSETYIYGEKAYDVNFKDYKKLVS
;
A
#
# COMPACT_ATOMS: atom_id res chain seq x y z
N MET A 1 12.16 0.96 -6.60
CA MET A 1 12.24 2.38 -6.17
C MET A 1 11.07 2.82 -5.28
N ALA A 2 9.90 2.19 -5.34
CA ALA A 2 8.66 2.70 -4.72
C ALA A 2 8.66 2.88 -3.18
N THR A 3 9.51 2.19 -2.42
CA THR A 3 9.53 2.23 -0.95
C THR A 3 10.89 2.69 -0.41
N LEU A 4 11.69 1.80 0.20
CA LEU A 4 13.00 2.11 0.78
C LEU A 4 13.96 2.80 -0.19
N GLY A 5 13.88 2.46 -1.48
CA GLY A 5 14.67 3.13 -2.52
C GLY A 5 14.39 4.63 -2.61
N GLY A 6 13.12 5.03 -2.58
CA GLY A 6 12.72 6.44 -2.57
C GLY A 6 13.10 7.13 -1.26
N ALA A 7 12.92 6.46 -0.13
CA ALA A 7 13.33 6.98 1.18
C ALA A 7 14.83 7.32 1.22
N ARG A 8 15.70 6.43 0.70
CA ARG A 8 17.15 6.67 0.59
C ARG A 8 17.49 7.86 -0.30
N SER A 9 16.78 8.01 -1.43
CA SER A 9 16.99 9.17 -2.33
C SER A 9 16.63 10.50 -1.67
N LEU A 10 15.80 10.48 -0.62
CA LEU A 10 15.39 11.66 0.15
C LEU A 10 16.09 11.79 1.51
N HIS A 11 17.04 10.90 1.85
CA HIS A 11 17.66 10.83 3.17
C HIS A 11 16.66 10.62 4.32
N LEU A 12 15.61 9.85 4.06
CA LEU A 12 14.55 9.52 5.02
C LEU A 12 14.50 8.02 5.35
N GLU A 13 15.51 7.25 4.94
CA GLU A 13 15.57 5.81 5.16
C GLU A 13 15.59 5.42 6.63
N ASP A 14 16.06 6.28 7.53
CA ASP A 14 16.04 6.04 8.98
C ASP A 14 14.63 6.21 9.58
N LYS A 15 13.70 6.78 8.80
CA LYS A 15 12.33 7.10 9.25
C LYS A 15 11.26 6.25 8.57
N ILE A 16 11.35 6.06 7.25
CA ILE A 16 10.29 5.42 6.44
C ILE A 16 10.85 4.42 5.42
N GLY A 17 9.94 3.73 4.73
CA GLY A 17 10.23 2.91 3.55
C GLY A 17 10.40 1.41 3.79
N ASN A 18 10.36 0.95 5.05
CA ASN A 18 10.22 -0.45 5.43
C ASN A 18 9.51 -0.56 6.81
N LEU A 19 9.32 -1.78 7.31
CA LEU A 19 8.57 -2.07 8.54
C LEU A 19 9.48 -2.42 9.75
N GLU A 20 10.72 -1.92 9.78
CA GLU A 20 11.62 -2.15 10.91
C GLU A 20 11.17 -1.40 12.17
N VAL A 21 11.46 -1.95 13.35
CA VAL A 21 11.14 -1.33 14.64
C VAL A 21 11.87 0.02 14.76
N GLY A 22 11.14 1.04 15.24
CA GLY A 22 11.67 2.40 15.43
C GLY A 22 11.38 3.35 14.26
N LYS A 23 10.85 2.85 13.14
CA LYS A 23 10.40 3.67 12.02
C LYS A 23 8.98 4.20 12.19
N GLU A 24 8.67 5.27 11.46
CA GLU A 24 7.33 5.83 11.36
C GLU A 24 6.41 4.80 10.70
N ALA A 25 5.20 4.64 11.25
CA ALA A 25 4.25 3.62 10.84
C ALA A 25 3.43 4.08 9.61
N ASP A 26 4.13 4.32 8.51
CA ASP A 26 3.59 4.73 7.22
C ASP A 26 3.50 3.52 6.27
N PHE A 27 2.29 3.05 6.00
CA PHE A 27 2.07 1.89 5.14
C PHE A 27 0.69 1.91 4.48
N VAL A 28 0.56 1.08 3.45
CA VAL A 28 -0.70 0.82 2.76
C VAL A 28 -1.09 -0.64 2.93
N VAL A 29 -2.39 -0.89 3.03
CA VAL A 29 -2.97 -2.24 2.95
C VAL A 29 -3.50 -2.40 1.52
N LEU A 30 -3.13 -3.50 0.87
CA LEU A 30 -3.47 -3.77 -0.53
C LEU A 30 -4.46 -4.93 -0.64
N ASP A 31 -5.55 -4.74 -1.41
CA ASP A 31 -6.42 -5.83 -1.85
C ASP A 31 -5.93 -6.38 -3.20
N LEU A 32 -5.32 -7.56 -3.16
CA LEU A 32 -4.80 -8.28 -4.33
C LEU A 32 -5.91 -8.79 -5.28
N HIS A 33 -7.18 -8.58 -4.94
CA HIS A 33 -8.34 -9.02 -5.72
C HIS A 33 -9.33 -7.89 -6.02
N ALA A 34 -8.86 -6.64 -5.96
CA ALA A 34 -9.67 -5.42 -6.09
C ALA A 34 -10.47 -5.33 -7.41
N THR A 35 -10.01 -5.98 -8.48
CA THR A 35 -10.72 -6.06 -9.76
C THR A 35 -10.90 -7.51 -10.22
N GLN A 36 -11.88 -7.76 -11.09
CA GLN A 36 -12.11 -9.11 -11.64
C GLN A 36 -10.88 -9.66 -12.39
N LEU A 37 -10.22 -8.81 -13.20
CA LEU A 37 -9.03 -9.21 -13.93
C LEU A 37 -7.85 -9.49 -12.98
N MET A 38 -7.64 -8.63 -11.98
CA MET A 38 -6.58 -8.85 -10.99
C MET A 38 -6.82 -10.16 -10.23
N ARG A 39 -8.04 -10.42 -9.77
CA ARG A 39 -8.43 -11.66 -9.09
C ARG A 39 -8.09 -12.90 -9.93
N PHE A 40 -8.56 -12.92 -11.18
CA PHE A 40 -8.31 -14.04 -12.11
C PHE A 40 -6.82 -14.29 -12.34
N ARG A 41 -6.02 -13.23 -12.48
CA ARG A 41 -4.56 -13.37 -12.69
C ARG A 41 -3.82 -13.74 -11.42
N MET A 42 -4.25 -13.23 -10.27
CA MET A 42 -3.63 -13.49 -8.97
C MET A 42 -3.79 -14.96 -8.53
N GLU A 43 -4.89 -15.62 -8.92
CA GLU A 43 -5.10 -17.06 -8.73
C GLU A 43 -4.02 -17.94 -9.38
N GLN A 44 -3.41 -17.46 -10.47
CA GLN A 44 -2.35 -18.17 -11.19
C GLN A 44 -0.94 -17.78 -10.71
N ALA A 45 -0.81 -16.70 -9.94
CA ALA A 45 0.48 -16.21 -9.45
C ALA A 45 0.86 -16.92 -8.14
N THR A 46 1.81 -17.83 -8.23
CA THR A 46 2.24 -18.67 -7.10
C THR A 46 3.47 -18.10 -6.40
N LYS A 47 4.28 -17.31 -7.12
CA LYS A 47 5.51 -16.71 -6.60
C LYS A 47 5.32 -15.24 -6.25
N LEU A 48 6.12 -14.73 -5.32
CA LEU A 48 6.04 -13.34 -4.88
C LEU A 48 6.31 -12.37 -6.04
N GLU A 49 7.30 -12.67 -6.88
CA GLU A 49 7.70 -11.82 -8.00
C GLU A 49 6.57 -11.70 -9.03
N GLU A 50 5.82 -12.78 -9.25
CA GLU A 50 4.64 -12.80 -10.12
C GLU A 50 3.54 -11.90 -9.55
N LYS A 51 3.28 -11.98 -8.25
CA LYS A 51 2.28 -11.13 -7.57
C LYS A 51 2.67 -9.66 -7.61
N LEU A 52 3.95 -9.34 -7.37
CA LEU A 52 4.47 -7.97 -7.45
C LEU A 52 4.40 -7.42 -8.89
N PHE A 53 4.68 -8.26 -9.90
CA PHE A 53 4.53 -7.87 -11.29
C PHE A 53 3.07 -7.57 -11.66
N LEU A 54 2.13 -8.39 -11.18
CA LEU A 54 0.70 -8.14 -11.38
C LEU A 54 0.24 -6.85 -10.70
N LEU A 55 0.68 -6.59 -9.46
CA LEU A 55 0.40 -5.33 -8.77
C LEU A 55 0.92 -4.12 -9.55
N MET A 56 2.13 -4.20 -10.09
CA MET A 56 2.72 -3.10 -10.88
C MET A 56 2.00 -2.89 -12.22
N SER A 57 1.50 -3.96 -12.84
CA SER A 57 0.95 -3.92 -14.20
C SER A 57 -0.57 -3.66 -14.24
N LEU A 58 -1.30 -4.15 -13.24
CA LEU A 58 -2.76 -4.13 -13.18
C LEU A 58 -3.32 -3.34 -11.99
N GLY A 59 -2.46 -2.95 -11.05
CA GLY A 59 -2.85 -2.18 -9.88
C GLY A 59 -3.25 -0.75 -10.23
N ASP A 60 -4.26 -0.27 -9.52
CA ASP A 60 -4.73 1.10 -9.53
C ASP A 60 -5.20 1.49 -8.11
N ASP A 61 -5.84 2.66 -7.99
CA ASP A 61 -6.31 3.21 -6.71
C ASP A 61 -7.20 2.23 -5.92
N ARG A 62 -7.99 1.40 -6.60
CA ARG A 62 -8.86 0.41 -5.96
C ARG A 62 -8.09 -0.69 -5.24
N THR A 63 -6.82 -0.87 -5.60
CA THR A 63 -5.93 -1.85 -4.97
C THR A 63 -5.52 -1.41 -3.57
N VAL A 64 -5.55 -0.10 -3.28
CA VAL A 64 -5.28 0.42 -1.93
C VAL A 64 -6.57 0.35 -1.12
N SER A 65 -6.65 -0.57 -0.16
CA SER A 65 -7.81 -0.71 0.72
C SER A 65 -7.76 0.25 1.89
N GLU A 66 -6.57 0.45 2.47
CA GLU A 66 -6.35 1.36 3.60
C GLU A 66 -4.98 2.04 3.49
N THR A 67 -4.86 3.26 4.03
CA THR A 67 -3.60 3.99 4.16
C THR A 67 -3.43 4.46 5.59
N TYR A 68 -2.25 4.23 6.16
CA TYR A 68 -1.87 4.66 7.50
C TYR A 68 -0.72 5.66 7.42
N ILE A 69 -0.81 6.71 8.23
CA ILE A 69 0.21 7.76 8.38
C ILE A 69 0.48 7.93 9.88
N TYR A 70 1.73 7.80 10.30
CA TYR A 70 2.11 7.76 11.72
C TYR A 70 1.34 6.73 12.55
N GLY A 71 0.93 5.60 11.94
CA GLY A 71 0.15 4.56 12.59
C GLY A 71 -1.34 4.86 12.71
N GLU A 72 -1.79 6.03 12.28
CA GLU A 72 -3.20 6.41 12.26
C GLU A 72 -3.82 6.13 10.89
N LYS A 73 -5.01 5.54 10.86
CA LYS A 73 -5.74 5.26 9.62
C LYS A 73 -6.21 6.57 8.99
N ALA A 74 -5.59 6.94 7.87
CA ALA A 74 -5.89 8.17 7.13
C ALA A 74 -6.87 7.95 5.97
N TYR A 75 -6.95 6.72 5.46
CA TYR A 75 -7.86 6.33 4.37
C TYR A 75 -8.34 4.88 4.56
N ASP A 76 -9.60 4.63 4.19
CA ASP A 76 -10.19 3.29 4.14
C ASP A 76 -11.32 3.29 3.10
N VAL A 77 -11.23 2.37 2.13
CA VAL A 77 -12.18 2.25 1.02
C VAL A 77 -13.60 1.92 1.48
N ASN A 78 -13.75 1.33 2.67
CA ASN A 78 -15.05 0.98 3.26
C ASN A 78 -15.56 2.05 4.23
N PHE A 79 -14.82 3.14 4.45
CA PHE A 79 -15.21 4.17 5.40
C PHE A 79 -16.44 4.92 4.90
N LYS A 80 -17.56 4.78 5.60
CA LYS A 80 -18.84 5.41 5.25
C LYS A 80 -19.08 6.78 5.89
N ASP A 81 -18.14 7.32 6.67
CA ASP A 81 -18.36 8.55 7.44
C ASP A 81 -17.58 9.77 6.93
N TYR A 82 -18.30 10.68 6.27
CA TYR A 82 -17.84 11.96 5.70
C TYR A 82 -17.52 13.06 6.73
N LYS A 83 -17.12 12.75 7.98
CA LYS A 83 -16.90 13.80 8.99
C LYS A 83 -15.60 13.65 9.78
N LYS A 84 -14.83 14.75 9.73
CA LYS A 84 -13.65 15.17 10.52
C LYS A 84 -12.28 14.84 9.94
N LEU A 85 -11.85 15.65 8.98
CA LEU A 85 -10.42 16.02 8.86
C LEU A 85 -10.22 17.53 8.65
N VAL A 86 -11.12 18.35 9.22
CA VAL A 86 -10.86 19.76 9.46
C VAL A 86 -11.39 20.10 10.85
N SER A 87 -10.53 19.98 11.85
CA SER A 87 -10.63 20.70 13.13
C SER A 87 -9.25 21.22 13.47
#